data_AF-A0A7W6UZC4-F1
#
_entry.id   AF-A0A7W6UZC4-F1
#
_cell.length_a   1.000
_cell.length_b   1.000
_cell.length_c   1.000
_cell.angle_alpha   90.00
_cell.angle_beta   90.00
_cell.angle_gamma   90.00
#
_symmetry.space_group_name_H-M   'P 1'
#
loop_
_entity.id
_entity.type
_entity.pdbx_description
1 polymer ?
#
loop_
_entity_poly.entity_id
_entity_poly.type
_entity_poly.pdbx_seq_one_letter_code
_entity_poly.pdbx_strand_id
1 'polypeptide(L)'
;MLQTFIRDRSGNFGIISALLMVPLIGAAGLAIDLTNAMTAKATLQAAADAASLTDDLAAAKGKASLIDLMSIPYQGYNNDQQTDFDLSFKSIGEKMGSPGTGLSAASPEKILFFVSDGVGDSKKPNGCTKMLTGSRCQEPIDVKACTALKQKGYKIAVLYTTYLPLPTNSWYNSWIKPFQSEISTKMADCATSGYFFEVSPSQGISEAMNALFLKIVSSPRLTS
;
A
#
# COMPACT_ATOMS: atom_id res chain seq x y z
N MET A 1 32.89 -9.24 -53.80
CA MET A 1 32.23 -9.44 -52.48
C MET A 1 31.91 -8.13 -51.78
N LEU A 2 32.82 -7.16 -51.66
CA LEU A 2 32.44 -5.80 -51.22
C LEU A 2 31.80 -4.96 -52.35
N GLN A 3 32.01 -5.34 -53.61
CA GLN A 3 31.47 -4.70 -54.82
C GLN A 3 29.99 -4.99 -55.15
N THR A 4 29.27 -5.83 -54.39
CA THR A 4 27.80 -5.90 -54.49
C THR A 4 27.10 -5.11 -53.39
N PHE A 5 27.78 -4.89 -52.26
CA PHE A 5 27.25 -4.09 -51.15
C PHE A 5 27.59 -2.59 -51.30
N ILE A 6 28.77 -2.25 -51.85
CA ILE A 6 29.18 -0.87 -52.21
C ILE A 6 28.52 -0.39 -53.52
N ARG A 7 27.96 -1.31 -54.31
CA ARG A 7 27.36 -1.03 -55.62
C ARG A 7 25.83 -0.91 -55.58
N ASP A 8 25.26 -0.67 -54.40
CA ASP A 8 24.00 0.06 -54.36
C ASP A 8 24.19 1.41 -53.67
N ARG A 9 24.45 2.43 -54.51
CA ARG A 9 24.50 3.85 -54.14
C ARG A 9 23.30 4.60 -54.72
N SER A 10 22.22 3.89 -55.05
CA SER A 10 20.99 4.50 -55.55
C SER A 10 20.17 5.12 -54.39
N GLY A 11 20.71 6.21 -53.85
CA GLY A 11 19.98 7.39 -53.37
C GLY A 11 18.91 7.26 -52.28
N ASN A 12 18.62 6.09 -51.72
CA ASN A 12 17.44 5.94 -50.87
C ASN A 12 17.74 5.61 -49.41
N PHE A 13 18.90 5.01 -49.10
CA PHE A 13 19.17 4.62 -47.71
C PHE A 13 19.42 5.82 -46.79
N GLY A 14 20.31 6.76 -47.17
CA GLY A 14 20.61 7.94 -46.35
C GLY A 14 19.42 8.89 -46.18
N ILE A 15 18.58 9.02 -47.22
CA ILE A 15 17.39 9.88 -47.20
C ILE A 15 16.26 9.24 -46.38
N ILE A 16 16.03 7.92 -46.52
CA ILE A 16 15.07 7.21 -45.66
C ILE A 16 15.52 7.23 -44.21
N SER A 17 16.81 7.01 -43.91
CA SER A 17 17.31 7.08 -42.54
C SER A 17 17.19 8.49 -41.94
N ALA A 18 17.46 9.54 -42.72
CA ALA A 18 17.29 10.93 -42.26
C ALA A 18 15.82 11.31 -42.03
N LEU A 19 14.90 10.85 -42.89
CA LEU A 19 13.46 11.08 -42.74
C LEU A 19 12.85 10.32 -41.56
N LEU A 20 13.37 9.13 -41.24
CA LEU A 20 12.92 8.34 -40.09
C LEU A 20 13.49 8.84 -38.75
N MET A 21 14.61 9.58 -38.74
CA MET A 21 15.14 10.16 -37.49
C MET A 21 14.22 11.24 -36.90
N VAL A 22 13.53 12.03 -37.74
CA VAL A 22 12.65 13.11 -37.27
C VAL A 22 11.46 12.61 -36.43
N PRO A 23 10.66 11.61 -36.88
CA PRO A 23 9.57 11.07 -36.06
C PRO A 23 10.07 10.32 -34.82
N LEU A 24 11.27 9.73 -34.85
CA LEU A 24 11.86 9.08 -33.68
C LEU A 24 12.30 10.07 -32.59
N ILE A 25 12.93 11.18 -32.98
CA ILE A 25 13.28 12.27 -32.06
C ILE A 25 12.01 12.89 -31.46
N GLY A 26 10.94 13.04 -32.25
CA GLY A 26 9.63 13.52 -31.78
C GLY A 26 8.93 12.57 -30.81
N ALA A 27 8.95 11.26 -31.09
CA ALA A 27 8.37 10.26 -30.19
C ALA A 27 9.14 10.15 -28.85
N ALA A 28 10.47 10.26 -28.89
CA ALA A 28 11.30 10.29 -27.69
C ALA A 28 11.04 11.56 -26.85
N GLY A 29 10.88 12.72 -27.50
CA GLY A 29 10.48 13.96 -26.83
C GLY A 29 9.12 13.84 -26.14
N LEU A 30 8.11 13.31 -26.84
CA LEU A 30 6.77 13.11 -26.28
C LEU A 30 6.77 12.13 -25.09
N ALA A 31 7.60 11.09 -25.13
CA ALA A 31 7.76 10.15 -24.02
C ALA A 31 8.39 10.80 -22.78
N ILE A 32 9.42 11.63 -22.97
CA ILE A 32 10.10 12.37 -21.89
C ILE A 32 9.11 13.35 -21.23
N ASP A 33 8.23 13.99 -22.00
CA ASP A 33 7.19 14.87 -21.47
C ASP A 33 6.04 14.13 -20.77
N LEU A 34 5.62 12.96 -21.28
CA LEU A 34 4.61 12.12 -20.63
C LEU A 34 5.12 11.58 -19.28
N THR A 35 6.40 11.23 -19.20
CA THR A 35 7.05 10.83 -17.94
C THR A 35 7.17 12.00 -16.97
N ASN A 36 7.60 13.17 -17.43
CA ASN A 36 7.66 14.39 -16.59
C ASN A 36 6.27 14.78 -16.03
N ALA A 37 5.17 14.56 -16.78
CA ALA A 37 3.79 14.77 -16.33
C ALA A 37 3.26 13.69 -15.35
N MET A 38 3.55 12.40 -15.59
CA MET A 38 3.14 11.32 -14.69
C MET A 38 3.86 11.35 -13.34
N THR A 39 5.08 11.90 -13.31
CA THR A 39 5.89 12.02 -12.09
C THR A 39 5.54 13.26 -11.27
N ALA A 40 5.05 14.33 -11.92
CA ALA A 40 4.45 15.51 -11.27
C ALA A 40 3.07 15.21 -10.62
N LYS A 41 2.29 14.31 -11.25
CA LYS A 41 1.04 13.77 -10.70
C LYS A 41 1.28 13.00 -9.38
N ALA A 42 2.23 12.07 -9.37
CA ALA A 42 2.62 11.33 -8.16
C ALA A 42 3.13 12.23 -7.01
N THR A 43 3.70 13.40 -7.33
CA THR A 43 4.28 14.35 -6.36
C THR A 43 3.27 15.34 -5.75
N LEU A 44 2.10 15.56 -6.34
CA LEU A 44 0.95 16.15 -5.63
C LEU A 44 0.12 15.08 -4.90
N GLN A 45 0.11 13.84 -5.43
CA GLN A 45 -0.57 12.67 -4.86
C GLN A 45 -0.05 12.30 -3.46
N ALA A 46 1.23 12.56 -3.19
CA ALA A 46 1.85 12.40 -1.88
C ALA A 46 1.80 13.69 -1.03
N ALA A 47 1.55 14.86 -1.62
CA ALA A 47 1.43 16.15 -0.91
C ALA A 47 0.12 16.25 -0.08
N ALA A 48 -0.76 15.29 -0.23
CA ALA A 48 -1.93 15.07 0.60
C ALA A 48 -1.77 13.90 1.59
N ASP A 49 -0.61 13.23 1.71
CA ASP A 49 -0.29 12.12 2.65
C ASP A 49 -0.35 12.53 4.16
N ALA A 50 -1.28 13.30 4.73
CA ALA A 50 -2.66 12.90 5.02
C ALA A 50 -3.55 14.12 5.43
N ALA A 51 -3.25 15.33 4.94
CA ALA A 51 -3.58 16.62 5.56
C ALA A 51 -2.71 16.97 6.78
N SER A 52 -2.35 18.26 6.91
CA SER A 52 -1.86 18.79 8.18
C SER A 52 -2.93 18.61 9.25
N LEU A 53 -2.50 18.44 10.51
CA LEU A 53 -3.41 18.50 11.64
C LEU A 53 -4.34 19.71 11.50
N THR A 54 -5.63 19.43 11.46
CA THR A 54 -6.70 20.40 11.18
C THR A 54 -7.92 20.00 11.98
N ASP A 55 -8.62 20.99 12.51
CA ASP A 55 -9.96 20.86 13.07
C ASP A 55 -11.05 20.95 11.99
N ASP A 56 -10.71 21.44 10.79
CA ASP A 56 -11.59 21.44 9.63
C ASP A 56 -11.68 20.04 8.99
N LEU A 57 -12.73 19.29 9.37
CA LEU A 57 -13.04 17.98 8.78
C LEU A 57 -13.41 18.06 7.29
N ALA A 58 -13.92 19.19 6.79
CA ALA A 58 -14.25 19.35 5.38
C ALA A 58 -12.97 19.44 4.54
N ALA A 59 -11.97 20.19 5.01
CA ALA A 59 -10.64 20.23 4.40
C ALA A 59 -9.94 18.86 4.47
N ALA A 60 -10.03 18.14 5.59
CA ALA A 60 -9.49 16.79 5.72
C ALA A 60 -10.16 15.81 4.73
N LYS A 61 -11.49 15.87 4.60
CA LYS A 61 -12.25 15.07 3.63
C LYS A 61 -11.82 15.35 2.18
N GLY A 62 -11.63 16.63 1.81
CA GLY A 62 -11.18 17.00 0.47
C GLY A 62 -9.78 16.50 0.14
N LYS A 63 -8.88 16.43 1.13
CA LYS A 63 -7.55 15.85 0.95
C LYS A 63 -7.59 14.33 0.89
N ALA A 64 -8.41 13.68 1.73
CA ALA A 64 -8.59 12.24 1.69
C ALA A 64 -9.12 11.74 0.34
N SER A 65 -9.96 12.53 -0.36
CA SER A 65 -10.42 12.18 -1.71
C SER A 65 -9.34 12.19 -2.80
N LEU A 66 -8.13 12.69 -2.51
CA LEU A 66 -6.98 12.62 -3.42
C LEU A 66 -6.20 11.31 -3.29
N ILE A 67 -6.47 10.53 -2.24
CA ILE A 67 -5.86 9.22 -2.04
C ILE A 67 -6.46 8.27 -3.07
N ASP A 68 -5.60 7.75 -3.93
CA ASP A 68 -5.98 6.80 -4.98
C ASP A 68 -5.53 5.38 -4.59
N LEU A 69 -6.25 4.37 -5.08
CA LEU A 69 -5.87 2.98 -4.87
C LEU A 69 -4.70 2.63 -5.77
N MET A 70 -3.72 1.90 -5.25
CA MET A 70 -2.68 1.32 -6.09
C MET A 70 -3.32 0.29 -7.04
N SER A 71 -3.25 0.54 -8.34
CA SER A 71 -3.67 -0.42 -9.36
C SER A 71 -2.56 -1.43 -9.63
N ILE A 72 -2.89 -2.72 -9.60
CA ILE A 72 -1.98 -3.77 -10.07
C ILE A 72 -2.14 -3.92 -11.58
N PRO A 73 -1.06 -3.80 -12.39
CA PRO A 73 -1.17 -3.79 -13.85
C PRO A 73 -1.82 -5.04 -14.45
N TYR A 74 -1.53 -6.22 -13.89
CA TYR A 74 -2.06 -7.51 -14.33
C TYR A 74 -1.82 -8.59 -13.26
N GLN A 75 -2.55 -9.72 -13.34
CA GLN A 75 -2.38 -10.88 -12.46
C GLN A 75 -0.98 -11.48 -12.56
N GLY A 76 -0.30 -11.73 -11.44
CA GLY A 76 1.08 -12.21 -11.43
C GLY A 76 2.13 -11.10 -11.52
N TYR A 77 1.73 -9.82 -11.58
CA TYR A 77 2.68 -8.71 -11.53
C TYR A 77 3.50 -8.77 -10.23
N ASN A 78 4.82 -8.64 -10.34
CA ASN A 78 5.76 -8.83 -9.23
C ASN A 78 5.62 -10.19 -8.49
N ASN A 79 5.14 -11.23 -9.19
CA ASN A 79 4.78 -12.53 -8.61
C ASN A 79 3.75 -12.42 -7.46
N ASP A 80 2.83 -11.46 -7.54
CA ASP A 80 1.78 -11.16 -6.55
C ASP A 80 2.30 -10.75 -5.15
N GLN A 81 3.60 -10.43 -5.05
CA GLN A 81 4.26 -10.03 -3.80
C GLN A 81 4.06 -8.53 -3.51
N GLN A 82 2.82 -8.09 -3.32
CA GLN A 82 2.48 -6.68 -3.22
C GLN A 82 1.90 -6.26 -1.86
N THR A 83 1.68 -7.22 -0.96
CA THR A 83 1.16 -6.99 0.38
C THR A 83 2.28 -7.10 1.40
N ASP A 84 3.18 -6.13 1.39
CA ASP A 84 4.29 -6.02 2.34
C ASP A 84 3.88 -5.17 3.54
N PHE A 85 3.35 -5.84 4.57
CA PHE A 85 2.99 -5.17 5.81
C PHE A 85 4.20 -4.63 6.57
N ASP A 86 5.35 -5.28 6.51
CA ASP A 86 6.54 -4.85 7.25
C ASP A 86 7.02 -3.50 6.72
N LEU A 87 7.15 -3.37 5.40
CA LEU A 87 7.51 -2.11 4.74
C LEU A 87 6.43 -1.05 4.94
N SER A 88 5.15 -1.43 4.86
CA SER A 88 4.03 -0.49 5.03
C SER A 88 4.02 0.10 6.44
N PHE A 89 4.12 -0.73 7.48
CA PHE A 89 4.14 -0.31 8.88
C PHE A 89 5.40 0.49 9.23
N LYS A 90 6.55 0.12 8.65
CA LYS A 90 7.77 0.91 8.77
C LYS A 90 7.59 2.30 8.16
N SER A 91 7.13 2.37 6.91
CA SER A 91 6.98 3.61 6.15
C SER A 91 5.95 4.55 6.79
N ILE A 92 4.81 4.01 7.24
CA ILE A 92 3.80 4.84 7.92
C ILE A 92 4.32 5.32 9.28
N GLY A 93 5.06 4.49 10.02
CA GLY A 93 5.67 4.87 11.29
C GLY A 93 6.69 6.01 11.14
N GLU A 94 7.41 6.07 10.02
CA GLU A 94 8.31 7.18 9.66
C GLU A 94 7.52 8.45 9.31
N LYS A 95 6.39 8.33 8.61
CA LYS A 95 5.53 9.47 8.24
C LYS A 95 4.69 10.04 9.39
N MET A 96 4.29 9.21 10.35
CA MET A 96 3.40 9.63 11.43
C MET A 96 4.05 10.62 12.41
N GLY A 97 5.38 10.63 12.55
CA GLY A 97 6.12 11.47 13.51
C GLY A 97 5.79 11.17 14.98
N SER A 98 6.48 11.80 15.95
CA SER A 98 6.38 11.43 17.38
C SER A 98 4.94 11.31 17.93
N PRO A 99 4.59 10.23 18.63
CA PRO A 99 3.27 10.10 19.26
C PRO A 99 3.12 11.09 20.42
N GLY A 100 1.91 11.63 20.58
CA GLY A 100 1.53 12.44 21.72
C GLY A 100 0.62 11.67 22.69
N THR A 101 0.35 12.29 23.84
CA THR A 101 -0.43 11.71 24.93
C THR A 101 -1.94 11.96 24.78
N GLY A 102 -2.36 12.84 23.88
CA GLY A 102 -3.74 13.26 23.70
C GLY A 102 -4.27 14.21 24.78
N LEU A 103 -3.43 14.63 25.74
CA LEU A 103 -3.83 15.48 26.87
C LEU A 103 -3.88 16.98 26.53
N SER A 104 -3.24 17.40 25.43
CA SER A 104 -3.26 18.80 24.98
C SER A 104 -3.15 18.89 23.46
N ALA A 105 -3.51 20.03 22.90
CA ALA A 105 -3.36 20.31 21.48
C ALA A 105 -1.89 20.24 21.00
N ALA A 106 -0.93 20.48 21.91
CA ALA A 106 0.51 20.38 21.62
C ALA A 106 1.03 18.92 21.63
N SER A 107 0.25 17.97 22.16
CA SER A 107 0.62 16.56 22.27
C SER A 107 -0.52 15.66 21.76
N PRO A 108 -0.88 15.74 20.46
CA PRO A 108 -1.98 14.97 19.93
C PRO A 108 -1.66 13.47 19.93
N GLU A 109 -2.61 12.66 20.40
CA GLU A 109 -2.53 11.22 20.27
C GLU A 109 -2.58 10.80 18.80
N LYS A 110 -1.77 9.82 18.42
CA LYS A 110 -1.65 9.34 17.04
C LYS A 110 -2.15 7.90 16.93
N ILE A 111 -3.09 7.71 16.01
CA ILE A 111 -3.81 6.45 15.84
C ILE A 111 -3.69 6.01 14.39
N LEU A 112 -3.13 4.82 14.17
CA LEU A 112 -3.06 4.18 12.88
C LEU A 112 -4.33 3.35 12.66
N PHE A 113 -5.11 3.66 11.63
CA PHE A 113 -6.18 2.79 11.16
C PHE A 113 -5.60 1.77 10.18
N PHE A 114 -5.70 0.50 10.50
CA PHE A 114 -5.26 -0.63 9.68
C PHE A 114 -6.47 -1.45 9.26
N VAL A 115 -6.80 -1.41 7.98
CA VAL A 115 -7.92 -2.15 7.39
C VAL A 115 -7.35 -3.20 6.45
N SER A 116 -7.60 -4.47 6.72
CA SER A 116 -7.00 -5.57 5.95
C SER A 116 -7.69 -6.90 6.22
N ASP A 117 -7.49 -7.87 5.34
CA ASP A 117 -7.77 -9.29 5.58
C ASP A 117 -6.64 -10.02 6.32
N GLY A 118 -5.55 -9.31 6.62
CA GLY A 118 -4.47 -9.78 7.48
C GLY A 118 -3.52 -10.78 6.84
N VAL A 119 -3.58 -11.03 5.52
CA VAL A 119 -2.62 -11.90 4.82
C VAL A 119 -1.56 -11.07 4.10
N GLY A 120 -0.32 -11.18 4.55
CA GLY A 120 0.84 -10.64 3.89
C GLY A 120 1.28 -11.54 2.75
N ASP A 121 1.74 -10.91 1.66
CA ASP A 121 2.27 -11.59 0.49
C ASP A 121 3.37 -10.71 -0.11
N SER A 122 4.63 -11.03 0.20
CA SER A 122 5.76 -10.16 -0.12
C SER A 122 7.05 -10.93 -0.29
N LYS A 123 8.05 -10.25 -0.86
CA LYS A 123 9.41 -10.78 -0.95
C LYS A 123 10.12 -10.65 0.41
N LYS A 124 10.03 -11.68 1.25
CA LYS A 124 10.63 -11.72 2.59
C LYS A 124 11.42 -13.02 2.77
N PRO A 125 12.62 -13.15 2.15
CA PRO A 125 13.41 -14.37 2.21
C PRO A 125 13.94 -14.70 3.61
N ASN A 126 13.97 -13.72 4.52
CA ASN A 126 14.39 -13.88 5.90
C ASN A 126 13.28 -13.39 6.84
N GLY A 127 13.05 -14.10 7.94
CA GLY A 127 12.12 -13.68 8.99
C GLY A 127 10.63 -13.92 8.69
N CYS A 128 10.30 -14.60 7.59
CA CYS A 128 8.94 -15.09 7.34
C CYS A 128 8.51 -16.05 8.46
N THR A 129 7.27 -15.91 8.94
CA THR A 129 6.71 -16.74 10.00
C THR A 129 6.11 -18.05 9.49
N LYS A 130 6.00 -18.19 8.16
CA LYS A 130 5.47 -19.38 7.47
C LYS A 130 6.46 -19.88 6.42
N MET A 131 6.10 -20.98 5.76
CA MET A 131 6.96 -21.58 4.73
C MET A 131 7.12 -20.64 3.53
N LEU A 132 8.33 -20.60 2.98
CA LEU A 132 8.66 -19.79 1.80
C LEU A 132 8.40 -20.55 0.50
N THR A 133 7.97 -19.83 -0.53
CA THR A 133 8.11 -20.27 -1.92
C THR A 133 9.26 -19.51 -2.58
N GLY A 134 10.46 -20.09 -2.56
CA GLY A 134 11.67 -19.36 -2.96
C GLY A 134 11.92 -18.19 -2.00
N SER A 135 11.80 -16.95 -2.48
CA SER A 135 11.89 -15.74 -1.64
C SER A 135 10.53 -15.13 -1.24
N ARG A 136 9.41 -15.70 -1.74
CA ARG A 136 8.06 -15.23 -1.45
C ARG A 136 7.61 -15.76 -0.10
N CYS A 137 7.11 -14.87 0.74
CA CYS A 137 6.53 -15.16 2.03
C CYS A 137 5.05 -14.83 1.99
N GLN A 138 4.23 -15.84 2.29
CA GLN A 138 2.80 -15.68 2.52
C GLN A 138 2.53 -16.04 3.97
N GLU A 139 2.02 -15.08 4.73
CA GLU A 139 1.86 -15.23 6.18
C GLU A 139 0.72 -14.37 6.71
N PRO A 140 0.17 -14.67 7.90
CA PRO A 140 -0.60 -13.68 8.64
C PRO A 140 0.28 -12.45 8.94
N ILE A 141 -0.33 -11.29 9.20
CA ILE A 141 0.37 -10.09 9.70
C ILE A 141 1.41 -10.45 10.77
N ASP A 142 2.69 -10.12 10.54
CA ASP A 142 3.73 -10.27 11.55
C ASP A 142 3.53 -9.19 12.62
N VAL A 143 3.08 -9.62 13.81
CA VAL A 143 2.78 -8.73 14.94
C VAL A 143 3.97 -7.89 15.40
N LYS A 144 5.21 -8.22 15.00
CA LYS A 144 6.40 -7.38 15.26
C LYS A 144 6.23 -5.98 14.67
N ALA A 145 5.65 -5.86 13.47
CA ALA A 145 5.43 -4.58 12.81
C ALA A 145 4.54 -3.66 13.67
N CYS A 146 3.43 -4.21 14.17
CA CYS A 146 2.50 -3.49 15.05
C CYS A 146 3.09 -3.23 16.43
N THR A 147 3.84 -4.19 16.97
CA THR A 147 4.50 -4.08 18.29
C THR A 147 5.49 -2.93 18.31
N ALA A 148 6.30 -2.77 17.27
CA ALA A 148 7.27 -1.68 17.16
C ALA A 148 6.61 -0.29 17.19
N LEU A 149 5.42 -0.14 16.58
CA LEU A 149 4.67 1.11 16.66
C LEU A 149 4.01 1.29 18.04
N LYS A 150 3.36 0.25 18.58
CA LYS A 150 2.73 0.32 19.91
C LYS A 150 3.73 0.69 21.01
N GLN A 151 4.94 0.14 20.97
CA GLN A 151 6.02 0.45 21.91
C GLN A 151 6.48 1.92 21.84
N LYS A 152 6.37 2.55 20.67
CA LYS A 152 6.65 4.00 20.54
C LYS A 152 5.55 4.86 21.16
N GLY A 153 4.35 4.31 21.39
CA GLY A 153 3.19 5.04 21.94
C GLY A 153 2.07 5.29 20.94
N TYR A 154 2.14 4.74 19.72
CA TYR A 154 1.03 4.80 18.78
C TYR A 154 -0.08 3.84 19.19
N LYS A 155 -1.34 4.22 18.96
CA LYS A 155 -2.45 3.27 18.97
C LYS A 155 -2.71 2.74 17.57
N ILE A 156 -3.15 1.49 17.47
CA ILE A 156 -3.50 0.85 16.20
C ILE A 156 -4.93 0.36 16.29
N ALA A 157 -5.77 0.90 15.42
CA ALA A 157 -7.15 0.49 15.25
C ALA A 157 -7.25 -0.43 14.05
N VAL A 158 -7.67 -1.67 14.29
CA VAL A 158 -7.71 -2.73 13.27
C VAL A 158 -9.15 -3.01 12.89
N LEU A 159 -9.45 -2.87 11.60
CA LEU A 159 -10.65 -3.40 10.98
C LEU A 159 -10.25 -4.62 10.14
N TYR A 160 -10.54 -5.80 10.66
CA TYR A 160 -10.30 -7.07 9.98
C TYR A 160 -11.48 -7.38 9.06
N THR A 161 -11.24 -7.37 7.75
CA THR A 161 -12.18 -7.88 6.76
C THR A 161 -11.96 -9.38 6.62
N THR A 162 -12.92 -10.20 7.04
CA THR A 162 -12.71 -11.65 7.16
C THR A 162 -12.15 -12.26 5.88
N TYR A 163 -11.00 -12.95 5.98
CA TYR A 163 -10.37 -13.63 4.86
C TYR A 163 -11.28 -14.77 4.35
N LEU A 164 -11.54 -14.80 3.05
CA LEU A 164 -12.46 -15.77 2.44
C LEU A 164 -11.73 -17.04 1.97
N PRO A 165 -12.14 -18.24 2.39
CA PRO A 165 -11.55 -19.49 1.93
C PRO A 165 -11.73 -19.72 0.42
N LEU A 166 -10.71 -20.28 -0.24
CA LEU A 166 -10.74 -20.66 -1.66
C LEU A 166 -10.51 -22.18 -1.83
N PRO A 167 -11.46 -23.03 -1.42
CA PRO A 167 -11.23 -24.48 -1.29
C PRO A 167 -10.89 -25.19 -2.61
N THR A 168 -11.28 -24.62 -3.76
CA THR A 168 -10.98 -25.18 -5.09
C THR A 168 -9.62 -24.71 -5.64
N ASN A 169 -8.95 -23.78 -4.98
CA ASN A 169 -7.67 -23.22 -5.43
C ASN A 169 -6.49 -23.98 -4.80
N SER A 170 -5.64 -24.60 -5.63
CA SER A 170 -4.49 -25.38 -5.15
C SER A 170 -3.46 -24.54 -4.41
N TRP A 171 -3.22 -23.30 -4.84
CA TRP A 171 -2.24 -22.41 -4.22
C TRP A 171 -2.67 -22.03 -2.79
N TYR A 172 -3.92 -21.59 -2.63
CA TYR A 172 -4.51 -21.31 -1.33
C TYR A 172 -4.42 -22.53 -0.40
N ASN A 173 -4.77 -23.72 -0.89
CA ASN A 173 -4.75 -24.95 -0.09
C ASN A 173 -3.35 -25.30 0.42
N SER A 174 -2.31 -25.02 -0.36
CA SER A 174 -0.92 -25.27 0.02
C SER A 174 -0.31 -24.18 0.90
N TRP A 175 -0.62 -22.91 0.61
CA TRP A 175 0.15 -21.78 1.16
C TRP A 175 -0.59 -20.91 2.17
N ILE A 176 -1.92 -20.84 2.12
CA ILE A 176 -2.72 -19.97 3.01
C ILE A 176 -3.54 -20.77 4.03
N LYS A 177 -4.24 -21.80 3.55
CA LYS A 177 -5.09 -22.67 4.37
C LYS A 177 -4.41 -23.17 5.65
N PRO A 178 -3.10 -23.55 5.65
CA PRO A 178 -2.44 -24.04 6.86
C PRO A 178 -2.44 -23.05 8.04
N PHE A 179 -2.52 -21.74 7.78
CA PHE A 179 -2.50 -20.72 8.82
C PHE A 179 -3.77 -19.87 8.86
N GLN A 180 -4.76 -20.11 8.00
CA GLN A 180 -5.92 -19.22 7.86
C GLN A 180 -6.64 -18.97 9.20
N SER A 181 -6.73 -19.99 10.06
CA SER A 181 -7.36 -19.87 11.38
C SER A 181 -6.62 -18.91 12.33
N GLU A 182 -5.36 -18.60 12.08
CA GLU A 182 -4.55 -17.69 12.90
C GLU A 182 -4.74 -16.21 12.51
N ILE A 183 -5.31 -15.92 11.34
CA ILE A 183 -5.36 -14.57 10.77
C ILE A 183 -6.10 -13.60 11.70
N SER A 184 -7.32 -13.93 12.12
CA SER A 184 -8.13 -13.07 13.00
C SER A 184 -7.42 -12.80 14.32
N THR A 185 -6.81 -13.83 14.92
CA THR A 185 -6.03 -13.69 16.17
C THR A 185 -4.83 -12.77 15.98
N LYS A 186 -4.06 -12.91 14.88
CA LYS A 186 -2.91 -12.04 14.61
C LYS A 186 -3.30 -10.60 14.32
N MET A 187 -4.43 -10.39 13.65
CA MET A 187 -5.03 -9.07 13.46
C MET A 187 -5.46 -8.44 14.79
N ALA A 188 -6.07 -9.22 15.69
CA ALA A 188 -6.42 -8.77 17.04
C ALA A 188 -5.17 -8.44 17.88
N ASP A 189 -4.13 -9.27 17.84
CA ASP A 189 -2.85 -9.04 18.52
C ASP A 189 -2.13 -7.78 18.02
N CYS A 190 -2.28 -7.46 16.74
CA CYS A 190 -1.76 -6.23 16.15
C CYS A 190 -2.45 -4.97 16.72
N ALA A 191 -3.74 -5.06 17.01
CA ALA A 191 -4.54 -3.94 17.50
C ALA A 191 -4.11 -3.45 18.90
N THR A 192 -4.44 -2.20 19.21
CA THR A 192 -4.49 -1.70 20.59
C THR A 192 -5.71 -2.28 21.28
N SER A 193 -5.60 -2.59 22.59
CA SER A 193 -6.71 -3.14 23.37
C SER A 193 -7.99 -2.33 23.20
N GLY A 194 -9.08 -3.00 22.85
CA GLY A 194 -10.39 -2.39 22.58
C GLY A 194 -10.57 -1.83 21.18
N TYR A 195 -9.54 -1.82 20.31
CA TYR A 195 -9.58 -1.26 18.96
C TYR A 195 -9.50 -2.32 17.85
N PHE A 196 -9.98 -3.54 18.11
CA PHE A 196 -10.13 -4.59 17.09
C PHE A 196 -11.60 -4.77 16.73
N PHE A 197 -11.90 -4.79 15.43
CA PHE A 197 -13.22 -4.99 14.86
C PHE A 197 -13.13 -5.94 13.69
N GLU A 198 -14.02 -6.93 13.66
CA GLU A 198 -14.15 -7.83 12.52
C GLU A 198 -15.42 -7.49 11.75
N VAL A 199 -15.32 -7.47 10.43
CA VAL A 199 -16.45 -7.32 9.51
C VAL A 199 -16.45 -8.44 8.49
N SER A 200 -17.62 -9.03 8.28
CA SER A 200 -17.79 -9.95 7.17
C SER A 200 -17.94 -9.18 5.85
N PRO A 201 -17.60 -9.77 4.69
CA PRO A 201 -17.80 -9.16 3.38
C PRO A 201 -19.27 -8.83 3.05
N SER A 202 -20.23 -9.37 3.80
CA SER A 202 -21.66 -9.10 3.67
C SER A 202 -22.16 -7.97 4.58
N GLN A 203 -21.30 -7.46 5.47
CA GLN A 203 -21.59 -6.34 6.35
C GLN A 203 -21.12 -5.03 5.73
N GLY A 204 -21.79 -3.95 6.09
CA GLY A 204 -21.45 -2.61 5.64
C GLY A 204 -20.11 -2.14 6.22
N ILE A 205 -19.08 -2.13 5.37
CA ILE A 205 -17.72 -1.64 5.73
C ILE A 205 -17.79 -0.17 6.18
N SER A 206 -18.66 0.62 5.53
CA SER A 206 -18.87 2.03 5.87
C SER A 206 -19.37 2.21 7.32
N GLU A 207 -20.32 1.39 7.73
CA GLU A 207 -20.90 1.40 9.08
C GLU A 207 -19.84 0.99 10.12
N ALA A 208 -19.04 -0.02 9.81
CA ALA A 208 -17.98 -0.46 10.72
C ALA A 208 -16.82 0.54 10.82
N MET A 209 -16.43 1.16 9.70
CA MET A 209 -15.44 2.24 9.71
C MET A 209 -15.95 3.45 10.50
N ASN A 210 -17.22 3.82 10.35
CA ASN A 210 -17.84 4.87 11.14
C ASN A 210 -17.88 4.52 12.64
N ALA A 211 -18.27 3.29 12.98
CA ALA A 211 -18.30 2.84 14.37
C ALA A 211 -16.90 2.83 15.01
N LEU A 212 -15.89 2.35 14.27
CA LEU A 212 -14.49 2.36 14.70
C LEU A 212 -13.99 3.79 14.92
N PHE A 213 -14.21 4.67 13.93
CA PHE A 213 -13.84 6.07 14.01
C PHE A 213 -14.51 6.76 15.20
N LEU A 214 -15.83 6.60 15.35
CA LEU A 214 -16.61 7.17 16.46
C LEU A 214 -16.11 6.68 17.82
N LYS A 215 -15.79 5.39 17.96
CA LYS A 215 -15.23 4.86 19.22
C LYS A 215 -13.88 5.50 19.57
N ILE A 216 -13.08 5.78 18.55
CA ILE A 216 -11.76 6.38 18.72
C ILE A 216 -11.89 7.86 19.08
N VAL A 217 -12.73 8.64 18.39
CA VAL A 217 -12.90 10.07 18.69
C VAL A 217 -13.72 10.33 19.95
N SER A 218 -14.57 9.39 20.38
CA SER A 218 -15.34 9.47 21.63
C SER A 218 -14.61 8.92 22.85
N SER A 219 -13.41 8.34 22.69
CA SER A 219 -12.54 8.01 23.82
C SER A 219 -12.27 9.29 24.61
N PRO A 220 -12.47 9.31 25.95
CA PRO A 220 -12.50 10.55 26.73
C PRO A 220 -11.21 11.35 26.54
N ARG A 221 -11.34 12.47 25.83
CA ARG A 221 -10.33 13.52 25.78
C ARG A 221 -10.61 14.43 26.96
N LEU A 222 -9.66 14.57 27.88
CA LEU A 222 -9.74 15.62 28.88
C LEU A 222 -9.71 16.94 28.11
N THR A 223 -10.87 17.57 27.98
CA THR A 223 -10.96 18.95 27.49
C THR A 223 -10.44 19.82 28.62
N SER A 224 -9.42 20.62 28.32
CA SER A 224 -8.99 21.74 29.16
C SER A 224 -9.15 23.01 28.35
#